data_AF-A0A2M7B5F8-F1
#
_entry.id   AF-A0A2M7B5F8-F1
#
_cell.length_a   1.000
_cell.length_b   1.000
_cell.length_c   1.000
_cell.angle_alpha   90.00
_cell.angle_beta   90.00
_cell.angle_gamma   90.00
#
_symmetry.space_group_name_H-M   'P 1'
#
loop_
_entity.id
_entity.type
_entity.pdbx_description
1 polymer ?
#
loop_
_entity_poly.entity_id
_entity_poly.type
_entity_poly.pdbx_seq_one_letter_code
_entity_poly.pdbx_strand_id
1 'polypeptide(L)'
;MKLTQKQIDKLWGETGPYSQANLIIQTRILDDSISRVFLVVEAEINPLTYELVKKHWAKFSNDQKILQLLDYAEYRGQEFGYVTSAFEAEYKNESVMREAQERLKYTIETLIKMHEFVMNLIHAN
;
A
#
# COMPACT_ATOMS: atom_id res chain seq x y z
N MET A 1 20.79 -2.64 -11.65
CA MET A 1 21.41 -1.81 -10.57
C MET A 1 21.93 -2.72 -9.47
N LYS A 2 23.21 -2.61 -9.06
CA LYS A 2 23.70 -3.38 -7.90
C LYS A 2 23.22 -2.76 -6.60
N LEU A 3 22.44 -3.49 -5.81
CA LEU A 3 21.95 -3.03 -4.50
C LEU A 3 23.06 -3.11 -3.44
N THR A 4 23.05 -2.15 -2.52
CA THR A 4 23.82 -2.23 -1.27
C THR A 4 23.13 -3.17 -0.28
N GLN A 5 23.87 -3.69 0.72
CA GLN A 5 23.27 -4.54 1.76
C GLN A 5 22.10 -3.83 2.46
N LYS A 6 22.25 -2.56 2.81
CA LYS A 6 21.18 -1.74 3.40
C LYS A 6 19.93 -1.63 2.50
N GLN A 7 20.08 -1.62 1.18
CA GLN A 7 18.95 -1.63 0.26
C GLN A 7 18.32 -3.01 0.14
N ILE A 8 19.12 -4.07 0.17
CA ILE A 8 18.64 -5.46 0.23
C ILE A 8 17.82 -5.66 1.50
N ASP A 9 18.28 -5.19 2.65
CA ASP A 9 17.55 -5.30 3.93
C ASP A 9 16.23 -4.52 3.92
N LYS A 10 16.16 -3.46 3.10
CA LYS A 10 14.93 -2.69 2.85
C LYS A 10 14.03 -3.32 1.81
N LEU A 11 14.54 -4.20 0.94
CA LEU A 11 13.74 -5.01 0.01
C LEU A 11 13.28 -6.22 0.79
N TRP A 12 12.01 -6.26 1.13
CA TRP A 12 11.48 -7.40 1.83
C TRP A 12 11.41 -8.58 0.85
N GLY A 13 12.21 -9.62 1.14
CA GLY A 13 12.24 -10.88 0.43
C GLY A 13 11.50 -11.97 1.21
N GLU A 14 11.97 -13.22 1.16
CA GLU A 14 11.35 -14.35 1.88
C GLU A 14 11.39 -14.25 3.42
N THR A 15 12.17 -13.31 3.96
CA THR A 15 12.38 -13.13 5.41
C THR A 15 11.85 -11.80 5.94
N GLY A 16 11.31 -10.93 5.09
CA GLY A 16 10.71 -9.64 5.48
C GLY A 16 9.20 -9.63 5.23
N PRO A 17 8.47 -8.60 5.72
CA PRO A 17 7.05 -8.41 5.42
C PRO A 17 6.79 -8.32 3.91
N TYR A 18 5.60 -8.58 3.38
CA TYR A 18 5.35 -8.37 1.95
C TYR A 18 4.73 -6.99 1.72
N SER A 19 4.98 -6.37 0.55
CA SER A 19 4.08 -5.27 0.15
C SER A 19 2.70 -5.87 -0.02
N GLN A 20 1.69 -5.28 0.61
CA GLN A 20 0.37 -5.88 0.70
C GLN A 20 -0.72 -4.83 0.66
N ALA A 21 -1.92 -5.29 0.29
CA ALA A 21 -3.13 -4.52 0.41
C ALA A 21 -4.09 -5.27 1.34
N ASN A 22 -4.59 -4.58 2.35
CA ASN A 22 -5.45 -5.14 3.37
C ASN A 22 -6.87 -4.61 3.19
N LEU A 23 -7.87 -5.47 3.35
CA LEU A 23 -9.25 -5.05 3.59
C LEU A 23 -9.58 -5.30 5.06
N ILE A 24 -9.74 -4.21 5.80
CA ILE A 24 -9.88 -4.21 7.26
C ILE A 24 -11.31 -3.84 7.60
N ILE A 25 -11.94 -4.61 8.48
CA ILE A 25 -13.25 -4.30 9.06
C ILE A 25 -13.02 -3.73 10.45
N GLN A 26 -13.42 -2.48 10.68
CA GLN A 26 -13.31 -1.80 11.96
C GLN A 26 -14.68 -1.69 12.61
N THR A 27 -14.93 -2.43 13.69
CA THR A 27 -16.11 -2.24 14.53
C THR A 27 -15.79 -1.17 15.59
N ARG A 28 -16.43 -0.01 15.49
CA ARG A 28 -16.29 1.10 16.45
C ARG A 28 -17.40 1.00 17.49
N ILE A 29 -17.01 0.91 18.76
CA ILE A 29 -17.89 0.75 19.91
C ILE A 29 -18.00 2.11 20.63
N LEU A 30 -19.22 2.48 21.02
CA LEU A 30 -19.48 3.63 21.89
C LEU A 30 -20.43 3.16 23.00
N ASP A 31 -20.03 3.41 24.24
CA ASP A 31 -20.69 2.90 25.45
C ASP A 31 -20.81 1.37 25.44
N ASP A 32 -22.01 0.82 25.62
CA ASP A 32 -22.30 -0.61 25.67
C ASP A 32 -22.75 -1.20 24.32
N SER A 33 -22.60 -0.44 23.22
CA SER A 33 -23.11 -0.83 21.91
C SER A 33 -22.13 -0.61 20.75
N ILE A 34 -22.32 -1.37 19.67
CA ILE A 34 -21.65 -1.10 18.41
C ILE A 34 -22.21 0.21 17.86
N SER A 35 -21.34 1.21 17.73
CA SER A 35 -21.71 2.49 17.16
C SER A 35 -21.77 2.39 15.64
N ARG A 36 -20.67 1.96 15.00
CA ARG A 36 -20.51 1.94 13.54
C ARG A 36 -19.53 0.86 13.12
N VAL A 37 -19.68 0.35 11.90
CA VAL A 37 -18.68 -0.52 11.26
C VAL A 37 -18.10 0.24 10.06
N PHE A 38 -16.79 0.22 9.89
CA PHE A 38 -16.09 0.81 8.76
C PHE A 38 -15.32 -0.26 7.98
N LEU A 39 -15.28 -0.12 6.67
CA LEU A 39 -14.38 -0.85 5.79
C LEU A 39 -13.23 0.07 5.42
N VAL A 40 -12.00 -0.40 5.61
CA VAL A 40 -10.77 0.32 5.27
C VAL A 40 -9.96 -0.53 4.31
N VAL A 41 -9.51 0.05 3.20
CA VAL A 41 -8.47 -0.53 2.36
C VAL A 41 -7.17 0.17 2.68
N GLU A 42 -6.18 -0.58 3.12
CA GLU A 42 -4.85 -0.06 3.47
C GLU A 42 -3.80 -0.69 2.56
N ALA A 43 -2.84 0.10 2.11
CA ALA A 43 -1.68 -0.37 1.37
C ALA A 43 -0.45 -0.27 2.27
N GLU A 44 0.28 -1.37 2.41
CA GLU A 44 1.60 -1.43 3.04
C GLU A 44 2.64 -1.63 1.94
N ILE A 45 3.55 -0.66 1.83
CA ILE A 45 4.53 -0.57 0.76
C ILE A 45 5.90 -0.83 1.36
N ASN A 46 6.60 -1.80 0.77
CA ASN A 46 7.98 -2.07 1.08
C ASN A 46 8.84 -0.76 1.01
N PRO A 47 9.70 -0.49 2.02
CA PRO A 47 10.49 0.74 2.05
C PRO A 47 11.35 1.00 0.82
N LEU A 48 12.03 -0.02 0.28
CA LEU A 48 12.83 0.17 -0.92
C LEU A 48 11.93 0.48 -2.13
N THR A 49 10.79 -0.20 -2.25
CA THR A 49 9.81 0.07 -3.30
C THR A 49 9.35 1.52 -3.24
N TYR A 50 8.90 1.98 -2.07
CA TYR A 50 8.46 3.36 -1.89
C TYR A 50 9.58 4.35 -2.26
N GLU A 51 10.77 4.19 -1.70
CA GLU A 51 11.90 5.11 -1.90
C GLU A 51 12.32 5.19 -3.37
N LEU A 52 12.41 4.06 -4.07
CA LEU A 52 12.79 4.03 -5.48
C LEU A 52 11.71 4.59 -6.39
N VAL A 53 10.43 4.30 -6.14
CA VAL A 53 9.33 4.88 -6.90
C VAL A 53 9.26 6.38 -6.67
N LYS A 54 9.33 6.85 -5.42
CA LYS A 54 9.34 8.29 -5.08
C LYS A 54 10.55 9.01 -5.69
N LYS A 55 11.74 8.40 -5.69
CA LYS A 55 12.92 8.96 -6.36
C LYS A 55 12.71 9.15 -7.87
N HIS A 56 11.90 8.31 -8.49
CA HIS A 56 11.58 8.36 -9.92
C HIS A 56 10.17 8.91 -10.18
N TRP A 57 9.63 9.75 -9.29
CA TRP A 57 8.25 10.26 -9.34
C TRP A 57 7.85 10.78 -10.73
N ALA A 58 8.76 11.43 -11.45
CA ALA A 58 8.50 12.01 -12.76
C ALA A 58 8.04 10.96 -13.80
N LYS A 59 8.49 9.70 -13.68
CA LYS A 59 8.04 8.58 -14.53
C LYS A 59 6.58 8.20 -14.30
N PHE A 60 6.03 8.57 -13.15
CA PHE A 60 4.67 8.27 -12.71
C PHE A 60 3.76 9.50 -12.70
N SER A 61 4.20 10.62 -13.29
CA SER A 61 3.44 11.89 -13.34
C SER A 61 2.02 11.75 -13.91
N ASN A 62 1.80 10.77 -14.80
CA ASN A 62 0.49 10.46 -15.39
C ASN A 62 -0.25 9.31 -14.68
N ASP A 63 0.34 8.70 -13.65
CA ASP A 63 -0.27 7.60 -12.88
C ASP A 63 -0.79 8.10 -11.54
N GLN A 64 -2.00 8.65 -11.57
CA GLN A 64 -2.65 9.25 -10.39
C GLN A 64 -2.81 8.26 -9.22
N LYS A 65 -2.92 6.96 -9.50
CA LYS A 65 -3.07 5.94 -8.45
C LYS A 65 -1.78 5.80 -7.64
N ILE A 66 -0.65 5.67 -8.33
CA ILE A 66 0.66 5.63 -7.67
C ILE A 66 0.90 6.93 -6.91
N LEU A 67 0.62 8.08 -7.53
CA LEU A 67 0.84 9.38 -6.88
C LEU A 67 0.02 9.52 -5.59
N GLN A 68 -1.26 9.14 -5.61
CA GLN A 68 -2.12 9.16 -4.41
C GLN A 68 -1.57 8.27 -3.29
N LEU A 69 -1.14 7.04 -3.60
CA LEU A 69 -0.54 6.17 -2.59
C LEU A 69 0.75 6.78 -2.02
N LEU A 70 1.56 7.44 -2.85
CA LEU A 70 2.83 8.00 -2.41
C LEU A 70 2.71 9.28 -1.58
N ASP A 71 1.65 10.06 -1.78
CA ASP A 71 1.49 11.38 -1.15
C ASP A 71 0.93 11.27 0.27
N TYR A 72 0.14 10.25 0.55
CA TYR A 72 -0.47 10.03 1.88
C TYR A 72 0.18 8.91 2.68
N ALA A 73 1.19 8.24 2.13
CA ALA A 73 1.89 7.17 2.82
C ALA A 73 2.79 7.69 3.95
N GLU A 74 2.65 7.06 5.11
CA GLU A 74 3.44 7.33 6.30
C GLU A 74 4.32 6.13 6.65
N TYR A 75 5.59 6.37 6.99
CA TYR A 75 6.47 5.29 7.43
C TYR A 75 6.09 4.85 8.84
N ARG A 76 5.62 3.60 9.00
CA ARG A 76 5.21 3.00 10.28
C ARG A 76 6.23 2.02 10.86
N GLY A 77 7.48 2.10 10.42
CA GLY A 77 8.57 1.25 10.89
C GLY A 77 8.89 0.09 9.96
N GLN A 78 9.93 -0.69 10.28
CA GLN A 78 10.48 -1.70 9.36
C GLN A 78 9.54 -2.89 9.15
N GLU A 79 8.64 -3.15 10.10
CA GLU A 79 7.66 -4.25 10.04
C GLU A 79 6.47 -3.95 9.12
N PHE A 80 6.12 -2.67 8.93
CA PHE A 80 4.95 -2.23 8.16
C PHE A 80 5.30 -1.40 6.93
N GLY A 81 6.52 -0.86 6.89
CA GLY A 81 7.00 -0.02 5.79
C GLY A 81 6.22 1.30 5.70
N TYR A 82 5.86 1.68 4.49
CA TYR A 82 5.07 2.88 4.22
C TYR A 82 3.61 2.50 4.08
N VAL A 83 2.74 3.10 4.88
CA VAL A 83 1.34 2.70 5.00
C VAL A 83 0.43 3.86 4.60
N THR A 84 -0.57 3.58 3.77
CA THR A 84 -1.57 4.57 3.34
C THR A 84 -2.97 3.96 3.27
N SER A 85 -3.99 4.74 3.64
CA SER A 85 -5.38 4.35 3.39
C SER A 85 -5.76 4.68 1.95
N ALA A 86 -6.24 3.69 1.21
CA ALA A 86 -6.72 3.82 -0.17
C ALA A 86 -8.25 3.95 -0.26
N PHE A 87 -8.96 3.60 0.82
CA PHE A 87 -10.40 3.71 0.94
C PHE A 87 -10.81 3.63 2.42
N GLU A 88 -11.77 4.43 2.83
CA GLU A 88 -12.46 4.27 4.11
C GLU A 88 -13.93 4.66 3.94
N ALA A 89 -14.85 3.78 4.32
CA ALA A 89 -16.26 4.09 4.33
C ALA A 89 -17.01 3.33 5.42
N GLU A 90 -18.06 3.93 5.95
CA GLU A 90 -18.97 3.28 6.88
C GLU A 90 -19.77 2.20 6.16
N TYR A 91 -19.83 1.00 6.75
CA TYR A 91 -20.52 -0.15 6.20
C TYR A 91 -22.03 -0.03 6.40
N LYS A 92 -22.71 0.57 5.42
CA LYS A 92 -24.17 0.80 5.45
C LYS A 92 -24.95 -0.27 4.69
N ASN A 93 -24.32 -0.93 3.73
CA ASN A 93 -24.89 -2.00 2.92
C ASN A 93 -23.80 -2.65 2.03
N GLU A 94 -24.16 -3.74 1.36
CA GLU A 94 -23.28 -4.52 0.47
C GLU A 94 -22.66 -3.73 -0.70
N SER A 95 -23.24 -2.59 -1.11
CA SER A 95 -22.60 -1.78 -2.16
C SER A 95 -21.27 -1.19 -1.69
N VAL A 96 -21.16 -0.85 -0.40
CA VAL A 96 -19.91 -0.36 0.19
C VAL A 96 -18.86 -1.47 0.25
N MET A 97 -19.27 -2.72 0.52
CA MET A 97 -18.36 -3.87 0.48
C MET A 97 -17.84 -4.10 -0.94
N ARG A 98 -18.71 -4.04 -1.95
CA ARG A 98 -18.28 -4.16 -3.36
C ARG A 98 -17.30 -3.07 -3.73
N GLU A 99 -17.56 -1.82 -3.36
CA GLU A 99 -16.63 -0.73 -3.62
C GLU A 99 -15.28 -0.95 -2.91
N ALA A 100 -15.29 -1.35 -1.63
CA ALA A 100 -14.07 -1.66 -0.89
C ALA A 100 -13.26 -2.78 -1.56
N GLN A 101 -13.91 -3.82 -2.08
CA GLN A 101 -13.26 -4.91 -2.82
C GLN A 101 -12.67 -4.43 -4.17
N GLU A 102 -13.38 -3.56 -4.89
CA GLU A 102 -12.86 -2.93 -6.11
C GLU A 102 -11.61 -2.09 -5.79
N ARG A 103 -11.67 -1.28 -4.72
CA ARG A 103 -10.53 -0.47 -4.25
C ARG A 103 -9.36 -1.34 -3.81
N LEU A 104 -9.62 -2.46 -3.14
CA LEU A 104 -8.61 -3.45 -2.79
C LEU A 104 -7.91 -3.98 -4.03
N LYS A 105 -8.67 -4.43 -5.03
CA LYS A 105 -8.12 -4.93 -6.30
C LYS A 105 -7.26 -3.88 -6.99
N TYR A 106 -7.74 -2.64 -7.10
CA TYR A 106 -6.98 -1.54 -7.69
C TYR A 106 -5.69 -1.25 -6.91
N THR A 107 -5.72 -1.35 -5.59
CA THR A 107 -4.56 -1.15 -4.73
C THR A 107 -3.52 -2.23 -5.00
N ILE A 108 -3.94 -3.50 -5.06
CA ILE A 108 -3.06 -4.64 -5.40
C ILE A 108 -2.38 -4.42 -6.75
N GLU A 109 -3.15 -4.10 -7.80
CA GLU A 109 -2.61 -3.83 -9.14
C GLU A 109 -1.58 -2.69 -9.14
N THR A 110 -1.85 -1.64 -8.34
CA THR A 110 -0.95 -0.49 -8.21
C THR A 110 0.36 -0.87 -7.52
N LEU A 111 0.29 -1.65 -6.43
CA LEU A 111 1.46 -2.15 -5.72
C LEU A 111 2.32 -3.07 -6.60
N ILE A 112 1.69 -3.95 -7.37
CA ILE A 112 2.39 -4.82 -8.34
C ILE A 112 3.16 -3.96 -9.34
N LYS A 113 2.52 -2.95 -9.95
CA LYS A 113 3.16 -2.05 -10.91
C LYS A 113 4.36 -1.30 -10.31
N MET A 114 4.24 -0.84 -9.07
CA MET A 114 5.34 -0.21 -8.34
C MET A 114 6.49 -1.18 -8.12
N HIS A 115 6.19 -2.43 -7.75
CA HIS A 115 7.19 -3.47 -7.52
C HIS A 115 7.88 -3.89 -8.82
N GLU A 116 7.15 -4.11 -9.91
CA GLU A 116 7.69 -4.43 -11.24
C GLU A 116 8.67 -3.37 -11.71
N PHE A 117 8.35 -2.08 -11.52
CA PHE A 117 9.27 -0.99 -11.82
C PHE A 117 10.60 -1.15 -11.08
N VAL A 118 10.56 -1.49 -9.79
CA VAL A 118 11.76 -1.69 -8.98
C VAL A 118 12.53 -2.92 -9.43
N MET A 119 11.86 -4.04 -9.69
CA MET A 119 12.52 -5.26 -10.19
C MET A 119 13.20 -5.02 -11.54
N ASN A 120 12.56 -4.27 -12.44
CA ASN A 120 13.15 -3.87 -13.71
C ASN A 120 14.38 -2.97 -13.51
N LEU A 121 14.35 -2.01 -12.59
CA LEU A 121 15.52 -1.18 -12.27
C LEU A 121 16.69 -2.01 -11.69
N ILE A 122 16.38 -3.03 -10.89
CA ILE A 122 17.37 -3.92 -10.29
C ILE A 122 17.99 -4.81 -11.38
N HIS A 123 17.18 -5.45 -12.24
CA HIS A 123 17.64 -6.42 -13.23
C HIS A 123 18.20 -5.80 -14.52
N ALA A 124 17.91 -4.53 -14.83
CA ALA A 124 18.39 -3.88 -16.06
C ALA A 124 19.91 -3.58 -16.10
N ASN A 125 20.69 -3.99 -15.09
CA ASN A 125 22.17 -3.97 -15.16
C ASN A 125 22.75 -5.32 -14.79
#